data_AF-A0A1V6R2V9-F1
#
_entry.id   AF-A0A1V6R2V9-F1
#
_cell.length_a   1.000
_cell.length_b   1.000
_cell.length_c   1.000
_cell.angle_alpha   90.00
_cell.angle_beta   90.00
_cell.angle_gamma   90.00
#
_symmetry.space_group_name_H-M   'P 1'
#
loop_
_entity.id
_entity.type
_entity.pdbx_description
1 polymer ?
#
loop_
_entity_poly.entity_id
_entity_poly.type
_entity_poly.pdbx_seq_one_letter_code
_entity_poly.pdbx_strand_id
1 'polypeptide(L)'
;MTRKRAIDLTGADGLDNEKRVRLLGVIDRLRELGISENVSLPQLVVVGDQSSGKSSLLEGLTGLSFPVASDLCTRFATQIVLRRSPEGEGQARITIIPGPTSRLDETLNQNLLTFEKTLAAADFGCQEFEDIFD
;
A
#
# COMPACT_ATOMS: atom_id res chain seq x y z
N MET A 1 8.67 29.69 -1.15
CA MET A 1 9.97 29.03 -0.87
C MET A 1 9.88 28.34 0.49
N THR A 2 9.42 27.10 0.55
CA THR A 2 9.24 26.37 1.81
C THR A 2 10.30 25.28 1.87
N ARG A 3 11.30 25.45 2.73
CA ARG A 3 12.38 24.45 2.93
C ARG A 3 11.75 23.15 3.47
N LYS A 4 11.82 22.08 2.68
CA LYS A 4 11.58 20.70 3.12
C LYS A 4 12.58 20.41 4.25
N ARG A 5 12.13 20.42 5.52
CA ARG A 5 12.97 19.93 6.62
C ARG A 5 13.11 18.43 6.43
N ALA A 6 14.31 17.97 6.13
CA ALA A 6 14.61 16.54 6.15
C ALA A 6 14.45 16.06 7.59
N ILE A 7 13.70 14.96 7.77
CA ILE A 7 13.62 14.26 9.05
C ILE A 7 15.00 13.65 9.29
N ASP A 8 15.57 13.86 10.48
CA ASP A 8 16.82 13.23 10.86
C ASP A 8 16.55 11.73 11.10
N LEU A 9 17.06 10.89 10.20
CA LEU A 9 16.86 9.44 10.16
C LEU A 9 18.08 8.67 10.65
N THR A 10 19.07 9.33 11.27
CA THR A 10 20.30 8.68 11.78
C THR A 10 20.04 7.52 12.76
N GLY A 11 18.91 7.53 13.48
CA GLY A 11 18.48 6.41 14.33
C GLY A 11 17.86 5.22 13.57
N ALA A 12 17.54 5.38 12.28
CA ALA A 12 16.90 4.38 11.45
C ALA A 12 17.89 3.48 10.69
N ASP A 13 19.19 3.79 10.71
CA ASP A 13 20.23 3.04 9.99
C ASP A 13 20.26 1.54 10.37
N GLY A 14 19.89 1.22 11.61
CA GLY A 14 19.77 -0.17 12.07
C GLY A 14 18.54 -0.90 11.52
N LEU A 15 17.48 -0.20 11.11
CA LEU A 15 16.22 -0.80 10.63
C LEU A 15 16.38 -1.45 9.25
N ASP A 16 17.35 -0.99 8.47
CA ASP A 16 17.69 -1.55 7.16
C ASP A 16 18.66 -2.74 7.30
N ASN A 17 18.09 -3.95 7.45
CA ASN A 17 18.88 -5.19 7.47
C ASN A 17 18.14 -6.31 6.72
N GLU A 18 18.87 -7.10 5.93
CA GLU A 18 18.35 -8.26 5.19
C GLU A 18 17.50 -9.20 6.05
N LYS A 19 17.88 -9.44 7.31
CA LYS A 19 17.11 -10.28 8.23
C LYS A 19 15.71 -9.72 8.48
N ARG A 20 15.59 -8.40 8.64
CA ARG A 20 14.31 -7.71 8.86
C ARG A 20 13.47 -7.69 7.58
N VAL A 21 14.09 -7.44 6.43
CA VAL A 21 13.42 -7.53 5.12
C VAL A 21 12.81 -8.91 4.92
N ARG A 22 13.57 -9.96 5.21
CA ARG A 22 13.09 -11.34 5.10
C ARG A 22 11.94 -11.63 6.06
N LEU A 23 12.03 -11.15 7.31
CA LEU A 23 10.96 -11.31 8.30
C LEU A 23 9.67 -10.60 7.86
N LEU A 24 9.75 -9.36 7.39
CA LEU A 24 8.61 -8.62 6.86
C LEU A 24 8.00 -9.34 5.64
N GLY A 25 8.85 -9.88 4.75
CA GLY A 25 8.40 -10.72 3.65
C GLY A 25 7.61 -11.96 4.09
N VAL A 26 8.01 -12.62 5.17
CA VAL A 26 7.24 -13.73 5.75
C VAL A 26 5.91 -13.25 6.33
N ILE A 27 5.91 -12.15 7.09
CA ILE A 27 4.69 -11.57 7.67
C ILE A 27 3.66 -11.26 6.58
N ASP A 28 4.09 -10.68 5.47
CA ASP A 28 3.20 -10.34 4.37
C ASP A 28 2.64 -11.58 3.67
N ARG A 29 3.46 -12.63 3.45
CA ARG A 29 2.96 -13.90 2.91
C ARG A 29 1.94 -14.56 3.85
N LEU A 30 2.15 -14.50 5.16
CA LEU A 30 1.17 -15.00 6.13
C LEU A 30 -0.13 -14.21 6.05
N ARG A 31 -0.06 -12.89 5.83
CA ARG A 31 -1.23 -12.03 5.63
C ARG A 31 -1.99 -12.40 4.36
N GLU A 32 -1.29 -12.61 3.25
CA GLU A 32 -1.89 -13.04 1.97
C GLU A 32 -2.61 -14.39 2.08
N LEU A 33 -2.17 -15.28 2.97
CA LEU A 33 -2.83 -16.56 3.26
C LEU A 33 -4.04 -16.45 4.20
N GLY A 34 -4.42 -15.24 4.63
CA GLY A 34 -5.56 -15.01 5.52
C GLY A 34 -5.30 -15.35 7.00
N ILE A 35 -4.05 -15.62 7.39
CA ILE A 35 -3.69 -16.04 8.76
C ILE A 35 -3.92 -14.92 9.78
N SER A 36 -4.02 -13.67 9.33
CA SER A 36 -4.33 -12.51 10.18
C SER A 36 -5.66 -12.63 10.94
N GLU A 37 -6.58 -13.49 10.51
CA GLU A 37 -7.84 -13.75 11.22
C GLU A 37 -7.65 -14.56 12.51
N ASN A 38 -6.56 -15.34 12.60
CA ASN A 38 -6.27 -16.23 13.74
C ASN A 38 -5.05 -15.79 14.56
N VAL A 39 -4.14 -15.01 13.95
CA VAL A 39 -2.90 -14.57 14.59
C VAL A 39 -2.66 -13.09 14.32
N SER A 40 -2.35 -12.33 15.36
CA SER A 40 -1.99 -10.92 15.23
C SER A 40 -0.63 -10.77 14.53
N LEU A 41 -0.66 -10.28 13.29
CA LEU A 41 0.53 -9.92 12.52
C LEU A 41 0.92 -8.45 12.76
N PRO A 42 2.22 -8.12 12.83
CA PRO A 42 2.66 -6.72 12.96
C PRO A 42 2.11 -5.82 11.87
N GLN A 43 1.62 -4.64 12.25
CA GLN A 43 1.05 -3.65 11.34
C GLN A 43 1.19 -2.23 11.90
N LEU A 44 1.37 -1.26 11.00
CA LEU A 44 1.26 0.16 11.30
C LEU A 44 -0.15 0.62 10.93
N VAL A 45 -0.88 1.18 11.90
CA VAL A 45 -2.23 1.72 11.67
C VAL A 45 -2.20 3.22 11.97
N VAL A 46 -2.66 4.03 11.02
CA VAL A 46 -2.76 5.48 11.15
C VAL A 46 -4.23 5.84 11.37
N VAL A 47 -4.56 6.41 12.54
CA VAL A 47 -5.93 6.77 12.93
C VAL A 47 -6.00 8.25 13.28
N GLY A 48 -7.06 8.93 12.85
CA GLY A 48 -7.27 10.36 13.12
C GLY A 48 -8.47 10.93 12.36
N ASP A 49 -8.95 12.09 12.81
CA ASP A 49 -10.12 12.80 12.27
C ASP A 49 -9.95 13.18 10.78
N GLN A 50 -11.03 13.47 10.05
CA GLN A 50 -10.96 13.93 8.66
C GLN A 50 -10.00 15.13 8.55
N SER A 51 -9.15 15.13 7.51
CA SER A 51 -8.17 16.20 7.28
C SER A 51 -7.06 16.35 8.34
N SER A 52 -6.85 15.37 9.22
CA SER A 52 -5.77 15.39 10.22
C SER A 52 -4.36 15.07 9.66
N GLY A 53 -4.16 15.08 8.34
CA GLY A 53 -2.87 14.79 7.71
C GLY A 53 -2.48 13.31 7.61
N LYS A 54 -3.43 12.36 7.75
CA LYS A 54 -3.18 10.91 7.61
C LYS A 54 -2.57 10.58 6.24
N SER A 55 -3.16 11.09 5.17
CA SER A 55 -2.65 10.91 3.81
C SER A 55 -1.25 11.50 3.69
N SER A 56 -1.01 12.72 4.17
CA SER A 56 0.33 13.34 4.14
C SER A 56 1.40 12.59 4.93
N LEU A 57 1.03 11.94 6.05
CA LEU A 57 1.94 11.06 6.79
C LEU A 57 2.26 9.80 5.98
N LEU A 58 1.24 9.18 5.38
CA LEU A 58 1.45 8.03 4.51
C LEU A 58 2.27 8.42 3.28
N GLU A 59 2.02 9.54 2.62
CA GLU A 59 2.83 10.09 1.52
C GLU A 59 4.30 10.26 1.92
N GLY A 60 4.55 10.80 3.13
CA GLY A 60 5.90 10.95 3.65
C GLY A 60 6.62 9.62 3.92
N LEU A 61 5.87 8.58 4.30
CA LEU A 61 6.41 7.25 4.57
C LEU A 61 6.56 6.39 3.30
N THR A 62 5.61 6.47 2.38
CA THR A 62 5.54 5.62 1.19
C THR A 62 6.19 6.25 -0.03
N GLY A 63 6.28 7.58 -0.07
CA GLY A 63 6.64 8.34 -1.27
C GLY A 63 5.54 8.34 -2.35
N LEU A 64 4.41 7.66 -2.10
CA LEU A 64 3.27 7.63 -3.01
C LEU A 64 2.38 8.82 -2.72
N SER A 65 2.03 9.60 -3.73
CA SER A 65 1.00 10.63 -3.64
C SER A 65 -0.37 9.96 -3.54
N PHE A 66 -1.11 10.23 -2.46
CA PHE A 66 -2.45 9.67 -2.30
C PHE A 66 -3.46 10.65 -2.91
N PRO A 67 -4.52 10.15 -3.59
CA PRO A 67 -5.59 11.00 -4.09
C PRO A 67 -6.16 11.90 -2.99
N VAL A 68 -6.27 13.21 -3.24
CA VAL A 68 -6.89 14.17 -2.32
C VAL A 68 -8.18 14.69 -2.97
N ALA A 69 -9.30 14.02 -2.71
CA ALA A 69 -10.63 14.45 -3.17
C ALA A 69 -11.43 15.14 -2.05
N SER A 70 -12.28 16.09 -2.42
CA SER A 70 -13.14 16.84 -1.50
C SER A 70 -14.27 16.02 -0.86
N ASP A 71 -14.64 14.90 -1.46
CA ASP A 71 -15.93 14.24 -1.23
C ASP A 71 -15.88 12.75 -0.87
N LEU A 72 -14.72 12.07 -0.93
CA LEU A 72 -14.37 10.90 -0.10
C LEU A 72 -12.97 10.41 -0.53
N CYS A 73 -11.95 10.59 0.32
CA CYS A 73 -10.55 10.25 -0.03
C CYS A 73 -10.27 8.74 -0.15
N THR A 74 -11.17 7.84 0.26
CA THR A 74 -10.93 6.39 0.23
C THR A 74 -12.25 5.66 -0.03
N ARG A 75 -12.55 5.38 -1.31
CA ARG A 75 -13.77 4.65 -1.73
C ARG A 75 -13.68 3.15 -1.47
N PHE A 76 -12.46 2.60 -1.57
CA PHE A 76 -12.18 1.19 -1.35
C PHE A 76 -11.09 1.04 -0.28
N ALA A 77 -11.17 -0.02 0.51
CA ALA A 77 -10.09 -0.37 1.43
C ALA A 77 -8.86 -0.77 0.62
N THR A 78 -7.85 0.09 0.58
CA THR A 78 -6.63 -0.12 -0.22
C THR A 78 -5.50 -0.64 0.66
N GLN A 79 -4.99 -1.83 0.35
CA GLN A 79 -3.77 -2.36 0.96
C GLN A 79 -2.56 -1.97 0.10
N ILE A 80 -1.62 -1.23 0.69
CA ILE A 80 -0.35 -0.87 0.02
C ILE A 80 0.77 -1.70 0.62
N VAL A 81 1.48 -2.44 -0.23
CA VAL A 81 2.63 -3.25 0.16
C VAL A 81 3.87 -2.69 -0.55
N LEU A 82 4.79 -2.12 0.21
CA LEU A 82 6.05 -1.60 -0.32
C LEU A 82 7.15 -2.66 -0.22
N ARG A 83 7.82 -2.91 -1.33
CA ARG A 83 8.95 -3.83 -1.42
C ARG A 83 10.19 -3.07 -1.87
N ARG A 84 11.34 -3.44 -1.31
CA ARG A 84 12.63 -2.95 -1.81
C ARG A 84 12.94 -3.66 -3.11
N SER A 85 13.42 -2.90 -4.08
CA SER A 85 13.85 -3.36 -5.39
C SER A 85 15.16 -2.65 -5.73
N PRO A 86 16.05 -3.25 -6.53
CA PRO A 86 17.14 -2.52 -7.16
C PRO A 86 16.62 -1.29 -7.91
N GLU A 87 17.45 -0.26 -7.99
CA GLU A 87 17.12 0.97 -8.70
C GLU A 87 16.82 0.68 -10.17
N GLY A 88 15.71 1.20 -10.68
CA GLY A 88 15.25 0.97 -12.05
C GLY A 88 14.50 -0.34 -12.28
N GLU A 89 14.44 -1.26 -11.31
CA GLU A 89 13.71 -2.54 -11.44
C GLU A 89 12.35 -2.54 -10.72
N GLY A 90 12.01 -1.46 -10.02
CA GLY A 90 10.76 -1.36 -9.29
C GLY A 90 9.54 -1.41 -10.20
N GLN A 91 8.51 -2.14 -9.76
CA GLN A 91 7.21 -2.22 -10.45
C GLN A 91 6.07 -2.02 -9.45
N ALA A 92 5.02 -1.34 -9.89
CA ALA A 92 3.74 -1.30 -9.19
C ALA A 92 2.84 -2.39 -9.76
N ARG A 93 2.29 -3.22 -8.87
CA ARG A 93 1.36 -4.31 -9.21
C ARG A 93 0.06 -4.12 -8.46
N ILE A 94 -1.03 -4.01 -9.19
CA ILE A 94 -2.37 -3.71 -8.68
C ILE A 94 -3.25 -4.92 -8.92
N THR A 95 -3.87 -5.42 -7.86
CA THR A 95 -4.77 -6.58 -7.86
C THR A 95 -5.96 -6.31 -6.95
N ILE A 96 -7.09 -6.98 -7.18
CA ILE A 96 -8.27 -6.86 -6.31
C ILE A 96 -8.32 -8.05 -5.34
N ILE A 97 -8.59 -7.78 -4.06
CA ILE A 97 -8.93 -8.79 -3.06
C ILE A 97 -10.46 -8.86 -2.94
N PRO A 98 -11.12 -9.92 -3.42
CA PRO A 98 -12.57 -10.03 -3.37
C PRO A 98 -13.10 -10.06 -1.92
N GLY A 99 -14.11 -9.23 -1.66
CA GLY A 99 -14.83 -9.21 -0.39
C GLY A 99 -15.70 -10.46 -0.18
N PRO A 100 -16.23 -10.68 1.04
CA PRO A 100 -17.02 -11.87 1.36
C PRO A 100 -18.25 -12.04 0.46
N THR A 101 -18.91 -10.94 0.12
CA THR A 101 -20.14 -10.96 -0.69
C THR A 101 -19.87 -11.29 -2.16
N SER A 102 -18.76 -10.82 -2.74
CA SER A 102 -18.44 -11.11 -4.14
C SER A 102 -18.02 -12.56 -4.36
N ARG A 103 -17.55 -13.26 -3.32
CA ARG A 103 -17.25 -14.71 -3.37
C ARG A 103 -18.48 -15.59 -3.58
N LEU A 104 -19.68 -15.06 -3.36
CA LEU A 104 -20.95 -15.78 -3.58
C LEU A 104 -21.35 -15.83 -5.05
N ASP A 105 -20.82 -14.92 -5.88
CA ASP A 105 -21.00 -14.91 -7.33
C ASP A 105 -19.69 -15.38 -7.97
N GLU A 106 -19.70 -16.61 -8.51
CA GLU A 106 -18.51 -17.21 -9.13
C GLU A 106 -17.97 -16.37 -10.29
N THR A 107 -18.84 -15.77 -11.10
CA THR A 107 -18.42 -15.00 -12.28
C THR A 107 -17.77 -13.70 -11.85
N LEU A 108 -18.42 -12.97 -10.93
CA LEU A 108 -17.85 -11.75 -10.36
C LEU A 108 -16.53 -12.04 -9.64
N ASN A 109 -16.49 -13.08 -8.81
CA ASN A 109 -15.29 -13.46 -8.07
C ASN A 109 -14.11 -13.76 -9.00
N GLN A 110 -14.33 -14.54 -10.07
CA GLN A 110 -13.28 -14.82 -11.04
C GLN A 110 -12.82 -13.56 -11.76
N ASN A 111 -13.74 -12.70 -12.20
CA ASN A 111 -13.37 -11.43 -12.85
C ASN A 111 -12.48 -10.57 -11.95
N LEU A 112 -12.82 -10.44 -10.66
CA LEU A 112 -12.03 -9.68 -9.70
C LEU A 112 -10.65 -10.33 -9.43
N LEU A 113 -10.58 -11.65 -9.35
CA LEU A 113 -9.30 -12.37 -9.15
C LEU A 113 -8.37 -12.28 -10.37
N THR A 114 -8.93 -12.20 -11.58
CA THR A 114 -8.15 -12.04 -12.81
C THR A 114 -7.70 -10.60 -13.09
N PHE A 115 -8.20 -9.62 -12.34
CA PHE A 115 -7.78 -8.24 -12.50
C PHE A 115 -6.33 -8.06 -12.03
N GLU A 116 -5.46 -7.67 -12.96
CA GLU A 116 -4.08 -7.31 -12.68
C GLU A 116 -3.63 -6.17 -13.60
N LYS A 117 -3.09 -5.09 -13.01
CA LYS A 117 -2.42 -4.00 -13.72
C LYS A 117 -0.99 -3.90 -13.21
N THR A 118 -0.03 -3.87 -14.13
CA THR A 118 1.40 -3.73 -13.81
C THR A 118 2.00 -2.57 -14.59
N LEU A 119 2.82 -1.77 -13.92
CA LEU A 119 3.55 -0.67 -14.52
C LEU A 119 4.91 -0.47 -13.82
N ALA A 120 5.84 0.22 -14.48
CA ALA A 120 7.10 0.57 -13.84
C ALA A 120 6.83 1.51 -12.65
N ALA A 121 7.61 1.38 -11.57
CA ALA A 121 7.44 2.24 -10.40
C ALA A 121 7.65 3.72 -10.73
N ALA A 122 8.45 4.04 -11.75
CA ALA A 122 8.64 5.40 -12.23
C ALA A 122 7.39 6.01 -12.88
N ASP A 123 6.50 5.15 -13.39
CA ASP A 123 5.27 5.55 -14.07
C ASP A 123 4.06 5.55 -13.12
N PHE A 124 4.24 5.19 -11.84
CA PHE A 124 3.15 5.13 -10.87
C PHE A 124 3.06 6.42 -10.04
N GLY A 125 2.18 7.32 -10.45
CA GLY A 125 1.91 8.60 -9.79
C GLY A 125 0.50 8.72 -9.21
N CYS A 126 0.13 9.96 -8.87
CA CYS A 126 -1.20 10.28 -8.31
C CYS A 126 -2.32 9.97 -9.31
N GLN A 127 -2.11 10.26 -10.59
CA GLN A 127 -3.11 10.02 -11.64
C GLN A 127 -3.34 8.52 -11.83
N GLU A 128 -2.27 7.74 -11.96
CA GLU A 128 -2.38 6.29 -12.14
C GLU A 128 -3.00 5.61 -10.91
N PHE A 129 -2.81 6.19 -9.72
CA PHE A 129 -3.45 5.75 -8.49
C PHE A 129 -4.96 6.07 -8.50
N GLU A 130 -5.35 7.27 -8.96
CA GLU A 130 -6.77 7.65 -9.12
C GLU A 130 -7.48 6.76 -10.14
N ASP A 131 -6.85 6.51 -11.28
CA ASP A 131 -7.35 5.67 -12.37
C ASP A 131 -7.54 4.18 -11.96
N ILE A 132 -7.10 3.75 -10.77
CA ILE A 132 -7.40 2.41 -10.25
C ILE A 132 -8.87 2.31 -9.82
N PHE A 133 -9.48 3.43 -9.40
CA PHE A 133 -10.79 3.45 -8.76
C PHE A 133 -11.94 3.89 -9.68
N ASP A 134 -11.62 4.30 -10.90
CA ASP A 134 -12.57 4.61 -11.97
C ASP A 134 -12.87 3.37 -12.83
#